data_AF-A0A015KSM8-F1
#
_entry.id   AF-A0A015KSM8-F1
#
_cell.length_a   1.000
_cell.length_b   1.000
_cell.length_c   1.000
_cell.angle_alpha   90.00
_cell.angle_beta   90.00
_cell.angle_gamma   90.00
#
_symmetry.space_group_name_H-M   'P 1'
#
loop_
_entity.id
_entity.type
_entity.pdbx_description
1 polymer ?
#
loop_
_entity_poly.entity_id
_entity_poly.type
_entity_poly.pdbx_seq_one_letter_code
_entity_poly.pdbx_strand_id
1 'polypeptide(L)'
;MSTSTSEHDSYLVENWDTETLIDFLKEQNLKLDDKKHYDILRKQELLAPPYNFPGGPAIKLAKEIKALKEKPKRAFSSYRSLSEVLAKYDIDGNGIGTIRQFPPATYKLDDGDEELVQCIKEIKRRLGNMGTLLADSNEAMRCEYISTILHASLYIVKRIISDKELTLVPQLEVVGEESTGRVDYAIKTLEELICITEGKLHQVTMGFAQNLVQCESALQVNKKNRKPGYGGHRWVAEG
;
A
#
# COMPACT_ATOMS: atom_id res chain seq x y z
N MET A 1 15.29 27.84 -0.49
CA MET A 1 16.39 26.89 -0.72
C MET A 1 15.75 25.60 -1.17
N SER A 2 15.88 25.29 -2.46
CA SER A 2 15.25 24.14 -3.10
C SER A 2 16.00 22.88 -2.69
N THR A 3 15.42 22.05 -1.84
CA THR A 3 15.85 20.66 -1.68
C THR A 3 15.37 19.92 -2.92
N SER A 4 16.34 19.58 -3.75
CA SER A 4 16.22 19.00 -5.08
C SER A 4 15.37 17.73 -5.09
N THR A 5 14.43 17.66 -6.04
CA THR A 5 13.76 16.44 -6.52
C THR A 5 14.75 15.31 -6.86
N SER A 6 16.03 15.61 -7.11
CA SER A 6 17.07 14.63 -7.45
C SER A 6 17.41 13.60 -6.35
N GLU A 7 17.15 13.90 -5.07
CA GLU A 7 17.47 12.94 -3.99
C GLU A 7 16.43 11.82 -3.85
N HIS A 8 15.19 12.04 -4.31
CA HIS A 8 14.14 11.02 -4.27
C HIS A 8 14.15 10.11 -5.51
N ASP A 9 14.59 10.63 -6.65
CA ASP A 9 14.67 9.87 -7.91
C ASP A 9 15.84 8.88 -7.98
N SER A 10 16.87 9.05 -7.14
CA SER A 10 18.06 8.19 -7.10
C SER A 10 17.80 6.79 -6.53
N TYR A 11 16.63 6.54 -5.92
CA TYR A 11 16.25 5.22 -5.41
C TYR A 11 15.51 4.36 -6.43
N LEU A 12 15.09 4.94 -7.56
CA LEU A 12 14.45 4.21 -8.63
C LEU A 12 15.53 3.72 -9.59
N VAL A 13 15.74 2.39 -9.64
CA VAL A 13 16.69 1.73 -10.56
C VAL A 13 16.48 2.15 -12.03
N GLU A 14 15.26 2.55 -12.40
CA GLU A 14 14.89 3.06 -13.73
C GLU A 14 15.56 4.39 -14.09
N ASN A 15 16.00 5.16 -13.10
CA ASN A 15 16.63 6.47 -13.26
C ASN A 15 18.15 6.41 -13.11
N TRP A 16 18.74 5.22 -12.90
CA TRP A 16 20.18 5.07 -12.72
C TRP A 16 20.91 5.20 -14.05
N ASP A 17 21.93 6.05 -14.07
CA ASP A 17 22.91 6.04 -15.14
C ASP A 17 23.91 4.86 -14.97
N THR A 18 24.72 4.63 -15.99
CA THR A 18 25.65 3.50 -16.03
C THR A 18 26.66 3.54 -14.88
N GLU A 19 27.12 4.71 -14.44
CA GLU A 19 28.08 4.82 -13.34
C GLU A 19 27.41 4.59 -11.97
N THR A 20 26.19 5.09 -11.77
CA THR A 20 25.38 4.84 -10.57
C THR A 20 25.13 3.33 -10.39
N LEU A 21 24.82 2.63 -11.48
CA LEU A 21 24.67 1.17 -11.46
C LEU A 21 25.99 0.45 -11.12
N ILE A 22 27.13 0.92 -11.65
CA ILE A 22 28.45 0.35 -11.37
C ILE A 22 28.82 0.53 -9.89
N ASP A 23 28.59 1.72 -9.34
CA ASP A 23 28.88 2.02 -7.94
C ASP A 23 28.05 1.13 -7.01
N PHE A 24 26.75 0.99 -7.26
CA PHE A 24 25.90 0.04 -6.53
C PHE A 24 26.44 -1.41 -6.61
N LEU A 25 26.82 -1.88 -7.80
CA LEU A 25 27.32 -3.24 -7.99
C LEU A 25 28.68 -3.47 -7.29
N LYS A 26 29.49 -2.42 -7.11
CA LYS A 26 30.75 -2.48 -6.34
C LYS A 26 30.46 -2.64 -4.85
N GLU A 27 29.43 -1.96 -4.34
CA GLU A 27 28.98 -2.10 -2.94
C GLU A 27 28.48 -3.51 -2.62
N GLN A 28 27.90 -4.23 -3.59
CA GLN A 28 27.44 -5.62 -3.41
C GLN A 28 28.59 -6.65 -3.26
N ASN A 29 29.86 -6.24 -3.33
CA ASN A 29 31.04 -7.07 -3.11
C ASN A 29 31.05 -8.38 -3.94
N LEU A 30 30.62 -8.28 -5.21
CA LEU A 30 30.42 -9.43 -6.12
C LEU A 30 31.74 -10.10 -6.57
N LYS A 31 32.89 -9.56 -6.16
CA LYS A 31 34.25 -9.94 -6.62
C LYS A 31 34.38 -9.85 -8.13
N LEU A 32 33.91 -8.73 -8.71
CA LEU A 32 34.06 -8.40 -10.11
C LEU A 32 35.29 -7.49 -10.30
N ASP A 33 36.03 -7.70 -11.37
CA ASP A 33 37.19 -6.89 -11.76
C ASP A 33 36.77 -5.65 -12.58
N ASP A 34 37.33 -4.48 -12.22
CA ASP A 34 37.07 -3.17 -12.84
C ASP A 34 37.30 -3.14 -14.35
N LYS A 35 38.46 -3.59 -14.81
CA LYS A 35 38.83 -3.50 -16.24
C LYS A 35 38.19 -4.58 -17.08
N LYS A 36 37.89 -5.74 -16.50
CA LYS A 36 37.34 -6.89 -17.24
C LYS A 36 35.82 -6.94 -17.28
N HIS A 37 35.13 -6.45 -16.25
CA HIS A 37 33.67 -6.62 -16.15
C HIS A 37 32.92 -5.29 -16.17
N TYR A 38 33.32 -4.30 -15.38
CA TYR A 38 32.61 -3.01 -15.33
C TYR A 38 32.83 -2.17 -16.61
N ASP A 39 34.01 -2.27 -17.24
CA ASP A 39 34.24 -1.65 -18.56
C ASP A 39 33.36 -2.22 -19.68
N ILE A 40 32.82 -3.44 -19.53
CA ILE A 40 31.84 -3.97 -20.48
C ILE A 40 30.50 -3.24 -20.29
N LEU A 41 30.06 -3.01 -19.05
CA LEU A 41 28.84 -2.27 -18.75
C LEU A 41 28.91 -0.83 -19.27
N ARG A 42 30.07 -0.19 -19.18
CA ARG A 42 30.33 1.15 -19.75
C ARG A 42 30.29 1.20 -21.28
N LYS A 43 30.74 0.13 -21.95
CA LYS A 43 30.87 0.09 -23.41
C LYS A 43 29.63 -0.39 -24.13
N GLN A 44 28.80 -1.23 -23.51
CA GLN A 44 27.75 -1.94 -24.20
C GLN A 44 26.35 -1.34 -24.11
N GLU A 45 26.11 -0.20 -23.40
CA GLU A 45 24.78 0.42 -23.21
C GLU A 45 23.66 -0.62 -23.22
N LEU A 46 23.39 -1.29 -22.08
CA LEU A 46 22.57 -2.51 -21.97
C LEU A 46 21.14 -2.39 -22.58
N LEU A 47 21.03 -2.40 -23.90
CA LEU A 47 19.82 -2.04 -24.63
C LEU A 47 18.91 -3.24 -24.96
N ALA A 48 19.36 -4.50 -24.84
CA ALA A 48 18.47 -5.67 -24.90
C ALA A 48 19.19 -7.00 -24.59
N PRO A 49 18.45 -8.06 -24.18
CA PRO A 49 18.91 -9.45 -24.22
C PRO A 49 19.25 -9.91 -25.66
N PRO A 50 20.15 -10.91 -25.86
CA PRO A 50 20.73 -11.81 -24.87
C PRO A 50 22.15 -11.40 -24.45
N TYR A 51 22.36 -11.30 -23.12
CA TYR A 51 23.65 -10.93 -22.54
C TYR A 51 24.64 -12.09 -22.63
N ASN A 52 25.56 -12.06 -23.58
CA ASN A 52 26.55 -13.12 -23.78
C ASN A 52 27.81 -12.88 -22.93
N PHE A 53 27.66 -12.84 -21.60
CA PHE A 53 28.79 -12.76 -20.67
C PHE A 53 29.38 -14.16 -20.39
N PRO A 54 30.70 -14.36 -20.45
CA PRO A 54 31.33 -15.63 -20.14
C PRO A 54 31.34 -15.93 -18.62
N GLY A 55 30.88 -17.14 -18.23
CA GLY A 55 31.15 -17.74 -16.91
C GLY A 55 30.50 -17.08 -15.69
N GLY A 56 30.93 -17.52 -14.49
CA GLY A 56 30.35 -17.18 -13.17
C GLY A 56 30.01 -15.69 -12.89
N PRO A 57 30.74 -14.68 -13.39
CA PRO A 57 30.36 -13.27 -13.30
C PRO A 57 28.98 -12.95 -13.89
N ALA A 58 28.62 -13.57 -15.03
CA ALA A 58 27.32 -13.39 -15.69
C ALA A 58 26.16 -13.83 -14.79
N ILE A 59 26.34 -14.96 -14.08
CA ILE A 59 25.34 -15.52 -13.17
C ILE A 59 25.15 -14.63 -11.94
N LYS A 60 26.24 -14.04 -11.41
CA LYS A 60 26.17 -13.09 -10.28
C LYS A 60 25.44 -11.81 -10.67
N LEU A 61 25.80 -11.22 -11.81
CA LEU A 61 25.11 -10.03 -12.34
C LEU A 61 23.65 -10.32 -12.64
N ALA A 62 23.32 -11.46 -13.24
CA ALA A 62 21.93 -11.84 -13.50
C ALA A 62 21.12 -12.02 -12.20
N LYS A 63 21.74 -12.54 -11.13
CA LYS A 63 21.10 -12.61 -9.80
C LYS A 63 20.85 -11.23 -9.20
N GLU A 64 21.81 -10.31 -9.30
CA GLU A 64 21.64 -8.93 -8.81
C GLU A 64 20.63 -8.14 -9.64
N ILE A 65 20.67 -8.27 -10.96
CA ILE A 65 19.65 -7.67 -11.85
C ILE A 65 18.27 -8.24 -11.52
N LYS A 66 18.16 -9.54 -11.20
CA LYS A 66 16.91 -10.14 -10.74
C LYS A 66 16.47 -9.56 -9.40
N ALA A 67 17.37 -9.39 -8.44
CA ALA A 67 17.07 -8.78 -7.14
C ALA A 67 16.67 -7.29 -7.26
N LEU A 68 17.35 -6.53 -8.13
CA LEU A 68 17.03 -5.15 -8.47
C LEU A 68 15.69 -5.03 -9.20
N LYS A 69 15.40 -5.93 -10.15
CA LYS A 69 14.09 -6.04 -10.79
C LYS A 69 12.99 -6.44 -9.82
N GLU A 70 13.34 -7.22 -8.80
CA GLU A 70 12.43 -7.58 -7.73
C GLU A 70 12.19 -6.44 -6.72
N LYS A 71 12.84 -5.25 -6.88
CA LYS A 71 12.82 -4.02 -6.05
C LYS A 71 12.24 -4.28 -4.64
N PRO A 72 13.04 -4.28 -3.56
CA PRO A 72 12.51 -4.52 -2.22
C PRO A 72 11.33 -3.59 -1.97
N LYS A 73 10.13 -4.17 -1.89
CA LYS A 73 8.90 -3.41 -1.82
C LYS A 73 8.95 -2.53 -0.58
N ARG A 74 8.66 -1.26 -0.78
CA ARG A 74 8.71 -0.27 0.28
C ARG A 74 7.61 -0.56 1.29
N ALA A 75 7.95 -0.63 2.57
CA ALA A 75 6.96 -0.83 3.62
C ALA A 75 5.97 0.34 3.68
N PHE A 76 4.66 0.09 3.85
CA PHE A 76 3.66 1.16 3.99
C PHE A 76 4.05 2.19 5.08
N SER A 77 4.59 1.72 6.21
CA SER A 77 5.01 2.56 7.33
C SER A 77 6.13 3.57 7.00
N SER A 78 6.85 3.37 5.89
CA SER A 78 7.91 4.27 5.44
C SER A 78 7.42 5.45 4.61
N TYR A 79 6.14 5.45 4.19
CA TYR A 79 5.52 6.63 3.58
C TYR A 79 5.14 7.60 4.69
N ARG A 80 5.93 8.66 4.82
CA ARG A 80 5.80 9.66 5.89
C ARG A 80 5.28 11.01 5.42
N SER A 81 5.33 11.26 4.11
CA SER A 81 4.97 12.53 3.49
C SER A 81 3.76 12.34 2.57
N LEU A 82 2.70 13.12 2.81
CA LEU A 82 1.54 13.13 1.91
C LEU A 82 1.89 13.78 0.57
N SER A 83 2.70 14.85 0.57
CA SER A 83 3.10 15.51 -0.68
C SER A 83 3.94 14.59 -1.58
N GLU A 84 4.78 13.74 -0.99
CA GLU A 84 5.53 12.70 -1.72
C GLU A 84 4.58 11.73 -2.44
N VAL A 85 3.53 11.27 -1.75
CA VAL A 85 2.55 10.36 -2.34
C VAL A 85 1.70 11.08 -3.40
N LEU A 86 1.27 12.31 -3.14
CA LEU A 86 0.46 13.11 -4.07
C LEU A 86 1.21 13.49 -5.35
N ALA A 87 2.53 13.73 -5.26
CA ALA A 87 3.36 14.02 -6.42
C ALA A 87 3.35 12.89 -7.47
N LYS A 88 3.16 11.62 -7.05
CA LYS A 88 2.99 10.48 -7.97
C LYS A 88 1.75 10.58 -8.87
N TYR A 89 0.80 11.43 -8.49
CA TYR A 89 -0.46 11.66 -9.19
C TYR A 89 -0.55 13.06 -9.80
N ASP A 90 0.58 13.76 -9.93
CA ASP A 90 0.66 15.14 -10.40
C ASP A 90 -0.20 16.13 -9.60
N ILE A 91 -0.39 15.85 -8.29
CA ILE A 91 -1.13 16.71 -7.37
C ILE A 91 -0.12 17.49 -6.52
N ASP A 92 0.00 18.78 -6.78
CA ASP A 92 0.78 19.68 -5.92
C ASP A 92 -0.02 20.03 -4.66
N GLY A 93 0.55 19.76 -3.49
CA GLY A 93 -0.08 20.04 -2.20
C GLY A 93 0.40 19.14 -1.07
N ASN A 94 0.06 19.55 0.16
CA ASN A 94 0.43 18.82 1.39
C ASN A 94 -0.78 18.43 2.26
N GLY A 95 -1.99 18.70 1.78
CA GLY A 95 -3.23 18.51 2.53
C GLY A 95 -4.28 17.78 1.71
N ILE A 96 -5.21 17.11 2.39
CA ILE A 96 -6.27 16.31 1.75
C ILE A 96 -7.25 17.15 0.91
N GLY A 97 -7.30 18.47 1.12
CA GLY A 97 -8.17 19.36 0.36
C GLY A 97 -7.84 19.47 -1.13
N THR A 98 -6.64 19.06 -1.54
CA THR A 98 -6.25 19.02 -2.97
C THR A 98 -6.72 17.74 -3.66
N ILE A 99 -7.12 16.71 -2.90
CA ILE A 99 -7.66 15.47 -3.43
C ILE A 99 -9.12 15.69 -3.82
N ARG A 100 -9.50 15.30 -5.04
CA ARG A 100 -10.89 15.37 -5.48
C ARG A 100 -11.76 14.52 -4.57
N GLN A 101 -12.76 15.14 -3.95
CA GLN A 101 -13.70 14.44 -3.08
C GLN A 101 -14.72 13.68 -3.92
N PHE A 102 -14.96 12.42 -3.56
CA PHE A 102 -16.04 11.61 -4.09
C PHE A 102 -17.13 11.49 -3.02
N PRO A 103 -18.36 11.98 -3.26
CA PRO A 103 -19.48 11.75 -2.36
C PRO A 103 -20.08 10.36 -2.65
N PRO A 104 -19.85 9.33 -1.82
CA PRO A 104 -20.48 8.03 -2.04
C PRO A 104 -21.99 8.12 -1.82
N ALA A 105 -22.74 7.27 -2.52
CA ALA A 105 -24.14 7.04 -2.17
C ALA A 105 -24.23 6.53 -0.72
N THR A 106 -25.13 7.13 0.06
CA THR A 106 -25.30 6.78 1.47
C THR A 106 -26.59 5.98 1.66
N TYR A 107 -26.54 5.01 2.58
CA TYR A 107 -27.72 4.30 3.05
C TYR A 107 -28.15 4.90 4.39
N LYS A 108 -29.42 5.30 4.51
CA LYS A 108 -29.96 5.84 5.76
C LYS A 108 -30.28 4.69 6.70
N LEU A 109 -29.64 4.68 7.86
CA LEU A 109 -29.92 3.77 8.95
C LEU A 109 -30.85 4.45 9.96
N ASP A 110 -31.81 3.70 10.50
CA ASP A 110 -32.68 4.19 11.56
C ASP A 110 -31.91 4.32 12.90
N ASP A 111 -32.15 5.38 13.66
CA ASP A 111 -31.47 5.58 14.95
C ASP A 111 -31.83 4.51 15.99
N GLY A 112 -32.99 3.86 15.83
CA GLY A 112 -33.45 2.72 16.63
C GLY A 112 -33.00 1.36 16.09
N ASP A 113 -32.14 1.30 15.07
CA ASP A 113 -31.65 0.04 14.52
C ASP A 113 -30.98 -0.79 15.62
N GLU A 114 -31.45 -2.03 15.79
CA GLU A 114 -31.04 -2.89 16.90
C GLU A 114 -29.52 -3.10 16.95
N GLU A 115 -28.88 -3.29 15.79
CA GLU A 115 -27.45 -3.56 15.68
C GLU A 115 -26.63 -2.30 15.97
N LEU A 116 -27.10 -1.14 15.52
CA LEU A 116 -26.47 0.14 15.85
C LEU A 116 -26.52 0.39 17.37
N VAL A 117 -27.70 0.20 17.98
CA VAL A 117 -27.88 0.36 19.43
C VAL A 117 -27.01 -0.62 20.21
N GLN A 118 -26.93 -1.88 19.79
CA GLN A 118 -26.06 -2.88 20.41
C GLN A 118 -24.58 -2.52 20.27
N CYS A 119 -24.14 -2.09 19.08
CA CYS A 119 -22.77 -1.62 18.83
C CYS A 119 -22.38 -0.47 19.77
N ILE A 120 -23.24 0.55 19.91
CA ILE A 120 -22.99 1.69 20.79
C ILE A 120 -22.92 1.25 22.26
N LYS A 121 -23.80 0.35 22.70
CA LYS A 121 -23.75 -0.22 24.07
C LYS A 121 -22.43 -0.94 24.32
N GLU A 122 -21.97 -1.73 23.37
CA GLU A 122 -20.72 -2.49 23.47
C GLU A 122 -19.49 -1.56 23.50
N ILE A 123 -19.45 -0.53 22.64
CA ILE A 123 -18.39 0.48 22.67
C ILE A 123 -18.34 1.16 24.03
N LYS A 124 -19.49 1.65 24.54
CA LYS A 124 -19.57 2.29 25.87
C LYS A 124 -19.07 1.37 26.98
N ARG A 125 -19.44 0.09 26.94
CA ARG A 125 -18.98 -0.93 27.89
C ARG A 125 -17.47 -1.12 27.84
N ARG A 126 -16.89 -1.26 26.65
CA ARG A 126 -15.43 -1.38 26.47
C ARG A 126 -14.70 -0.15 26.96
N LEU A 127 -15.16 1.03 26.57
CA LEU A 127 -14.59 2.31 27.01
C LEU A 127 -14.65 2.47 28.54
N GLY A 128 -15.76 2.09 29.17
CA GLY A 128 -15.89 2.11 30.64
C GLY A 128 -14.88 1.22 31.36
N ASN A 129 -14.44 0.13 30.73
CA ASN A 129 -13.46 -0.81 31.28
C ASN A 129 -12.00 -0.43 30.96
N MET A 130 -11.76 0.50 30.02
CA MET A 130 -10.43 0.91 29.58
C MET A 130 -9.80 2.02 30.42
N GLY A 131 -10.54 2.61 31.36
CA GLY A 131 -10.08 3.76 32.14
C GLY A 131 -10.01 5.05 31.30
N THR A 132 -9.14 5.99 31.68
CA THR A 132 -8.98 7.26 30.96
C THR A 132 -8.34 7.01 29.59
N LEU A 133 -9.06 7.32 28.52
CA LEU A 133 -8.49 7.40 27.18
C LEU A 133 -7.52 8.60 27.13
N LEU A 134 -6.24 8.33 27.32
CA LEU A 134 -5.22 9.36 27.11
C LEU A 134 -5.08 9.63 25.60
N ALA A 135 -4.72 10.86 25.27
CA ALA A 135 -4.51 11.27 23.88
C ALA A 135 -3.44 10.42 23.19
N ASP A 136 -2.51 9.82 23.93
CA ASP A 136 -1.45 8.91 23.48
C ASP A 136 -1.79 7.41 23.59
N SER A 137 -3.07 7.07 23.78
CA SER A 137 -3.52 5.67 23.86
C SER A 137 -2.87 4.81 22.77
N ASN A 138 -2.46 3.60 23.14
CA ASN A 138 -1.78 2.72 22.19
C ASN A 138 -2.77 2.27 21.09
N GLU A 139 -2.22 1.88 19.94
CA GLU A 139 -2.99 1.43 18.78
C GLU A 139 -3.93 0.26 19.09
N ALA A 140 -3.49 -0.66 19.96
CA ALA A 140 -4.27 -1.82 20.37
C ALA A 140 -5.59 -1.45 21.07
N MET A 141 -5.59 -0.43 21.94
CA MET A 141 -6.83 0.05 22.58
C MET A 141 -7.82 0.60 21.56
N ARG A 142 -7.33 1.20 20.46
CA ARG A 142 -8.20 1.73 19.41
C ARG A 142 -8.84 0.63 18.58
N CYS A 143 -8.05 -0.39 18.29
CA CYS A 143 -8.50 -1.56 17.56
C CYS A 143 -9.70 -2.23 18.24
N GLU A 144 -9.83 -2.18 19.56
CA GLU A 144 -10.97 -2.74 20.29
C GLU A 144 -12.32 -2.11 19.90
N TYR A 145 -12.42 -0.78 19.86
CA TYR A 145 -13.66 -0.11 19.47
C TYR A 145 -13.82 -0.03 17.94
N ILE A 146 -12.73 0.08 17.17
CA ILE A 146 -12.78 0.01 15.69
C ILE A 146 -13.33 -1.35 15.25
N SER A 147 -12.81 -2.44 15.80
CA SER A 147 -13.29 -3.80 15.51
C SER A 147 -14.79 -3.94 15.79
N THR A 148 -15.26 -3.39 16.92
CA THR A 148 -16.69 -3.39 17.27
C THR A 148 -17.53 -2.68 16.20
N ILE A 149 -17.10 -1.50 15.75
CA ILE A 149 -17.78 -0.73 14.69
C ILE A 149 -17.78 -1.50 13.37
N LEU A 150 -16.64 -2.07 12.97
CA LEU A 150 -16.52 -2.81 11.72
C LEU A 150 -17.39 -4.06 11.69
N HIS A 151 -17.45 -4.82 12.79
CA HIS A 151 -18.32 -6.00 12.88
C HIS A 151 -19.81 -5.65 12.76
N ALA A 152 -20.27 -4.63 13.48
CA ALA A 152 -21.65 -4.16 13.39
C ALA A 152 -21.98 -3.63 11.98
N SER A 153 -21.07 -2.83 11.41
CA SER A 153 -21.22 -2.29 10.05
C SER A 153 -21.32 -3.40 9.02
N LEU A 154 -20.46 -4.41 9.12
CA LEU A 154 -20.47 -5.55 8.20
C LEU A 154 -21.77 -6.36 8.31
N TYR A 155 -22.28 -6.54 9.52
CA TYR A 155 -23.54 -7.25 9.75
C TYR A 155 -24.73 -6.47 9.15
N ILE A 156 -24.80 -5.16 9.39
CA ILE A 156 -25.82 -4.28 8.81
C ILE A 156 -25.76 -4.34 7.27
N VAL A 157 -24.57 -4.23 6.68
CA VAL A 157 -24.40 -4.32 5.23
C VAL A 157 -24.85 -5.68 4.69
N LYS A 158 -24.51 -6.79 5.35
CA LYS A 158 -24.97 -8.14 4.96
C LYS A 158 -26.50 -8.30 5.03
N ARG A 159 -27.13 -7.67 6.01
CA ARG A 159 -28.59 -7.65 6.15
C ARG A 159 -29.26 -6.87 5.01
N ILE A 160 -28.64 -5.77 4.56
CA ILE A 160 -29.14 -4.93 3.46
C ILE A 160 -28.85 -5.56 2.09
N ILE A 161 -27.66 -6.14 1.92
CA ILE A 161 -27.13 -6.68 0.67
C ILE A 161 -26.88 -8.18 0.89
N SER A 162 -27.93 -8.99 0.67
CA SER A 162 -27.97 -10.40 1.04
C SER A 162 -27.24 -11.34 0.08
N ASP A 163 -26.80 -10.86 -1.08
CA ASP A 163 -26.17 -11.65 -2.15
C ASP A 163 -24.63 -11.65 -2.11
N LYS A 164 -24.01 -10.89 -1.20
CA LYS A 164 -22.55 -10.75 -1.16
C LYS A 164 -21.95 -11.34 0.12
N GLU A 165 -21.05 -12.29 -0.08
CA GLU A 165 -20.20 -12.78 1.00
C GLU A 165 -19.13 -11.73 1.31
N LEU A 166 -19.32 -11.01 2.41
CA LEU A 166 -18.36 -10.05 2.94
C LEU A 166 -17.60 -10.63 4.13
N THR A 167 -16.29 -10.45 4.16
CA THR A 167 -15.42 -10.94 5.24
C THR A 167 -14.54 -9.81 5.76
N LEU A 168 -14.53 -9.63 7.09
CA LEU A 168 -13.53 -8.80 7.77
C LEU A 168 -12.29 -9.65 8.05
N VAL A 169 -11.13 -9.17 7.63
CA VAL A 169 -9.84 -9.83 7.78
C VAL A 169 -8.88 -8.87 8.48
N PRO A 170 -8.67 -9.03 9.79
CA PRO A 170 -7.67 -8.24 10.52
C PRO A 170 -6.24 -8.59 10.09
N GLN A 171 -5.33 -7.62 10.14
CA GLN A 171 -3.88 -7.83 9.96
C GLN A 171 -3.51 -8.51 8.63
N LEU A 172 -4.24 -8.19 7.56
CA LEU A 172 -4.01 -8.75 6.24
C LEU A 172 -2.73 -8.18 5.62
N GLU A 173 -1.85 -9.05 5.13
CA GLU A 173 -0.71 -8.62 4.31
C GLU A 173 -1.21 -8.26 2.90
N VAL A 174 -0.95 -7.02 2.47
CA VAL A 174 -1.26 -6.52 1.13
C VAL A 174 0.05 -6.28 0.40
N VAL A 175 0.20 -6.92 -0.77
CA VAL A 175 1.41 -6.85 -1.59
C VAL A 175 1.09 -6.13 -2.89
N GLY A 176 1.39 -4.84 -2.94
CA GLY A 176 1.35 -4.03 -4.16
C GLY A 176 2.55 -4.27 -5.05
N GLU A 177 2.69 -3.47 -6.11
CA GLU A 177 3.83 -3.53 -7.03
C GLU A 177 5.07 -2.89 -6.40
N GLU A 178 4.92 -1.67 -5.87
CA GLU A 178 6.02 -0.92 -5.25
C GLU A 178 6.09 -1.04 -3.73
N SER A 179 5.00 -1.47 -3.09
CA SER A 179 4.86 -1.41 -1.64
C SER A 179 4.18 -2.65 -1.05
N THR A 180 4.43 -2.89 0.23
CA THR A 180 3.89 -4.04 0.96
C THR A 180 3.72 -3.71 2.44
N GLY A 181 2.86 -4.46 3.10
CA GLY A 181 2.74 -4.45 4.54
C GLY A 181 1.40 -4.99 5.01
N ARG A 182 1.26 -5.07 6.33
CA ARG A 182 -0.01 -5.40 6.97
C ARG A 182 -0.89 -4.16 7.08
N VAL A 183 -2.18 -4.36 6.88
CA VAL A 183 -3.23 -3.39 7.20
C VAL A 183 -4.00 -3.85 8.42
N ASP A 184 -4.45 -2.92 9.25
CA ASP A 184 -5.14 -3.29 10.50
C ASP A 184 -6.42 -4.09 10.24
N TYR A 185 -7.22 -3.62 9.29
CA TYR A 185 -8.45 -4.28 8.86
C TYR A 185 -8.62 -4.20 7.35
N ALA A 186 -8.94 -5.33 6.75
CA ALA A 186 -9.40 -5.40 5.37
C ALA A 186 -10.82 -5.97 5.31
N ILE A 187 -11.69 -5.40 4.50
CA ILE A 187 -12.98 -6.01 4.14
C ILE A 187 -12.86 -6.50 2.72
N LYS A 188 -13.21 -7.76 2.48
CA LYS A 188 -13.19 -8.36 1.15
C LYS A 188 -14.52 -9.00 0.78
N THR A 189 -14.75 -9.13 -0.51
CA THR A 189 -15.74 -10.06 -1.07
C THR A 189 -15.02 -11.04 -1.97
N LEU A 190 -15.20 -12.35 -1.74
CA LEU A 190 -14.42 -13.38 -2.42
C LEU A 190 -12.91 -13.08 -2.36
N GLU A 191 -12.30 -12.76 -3.50
CA GLU A 191 -10.89 -12.41 -3.66
C GLU A 191 -10.63 -10.90 -3.84
N GLU A 192 -11.68 -10.07 -3.81
CA GLU A 192 -11.57 -8.61 -4.00
C GLU A 192 -11.58 -7.86 -2.66
N LEU A 193 -10.57 -7.03 -2.45
CA LEU A 193 -10.48 -6.08 -1.35
C LEU A 193 -11.41 -4.89 -1.62
N ILE A 194 -12.35 -4.64 -0.72
CA ILE A 194 -13.34 -3.56 -0.83
C ILE A 194 -12.92 -2.36 0.03
N CYS A 195 -12.37 -2.60 1.21
CA CYS A 195 -12.05 -1.56 2.16
C CYS A 195 -10.80 -1.90 2.97
N ILE A 196 -10.01 -0.87 3.29
CA ILE A 196 -8.89 -0.92 4.22
C ILE A 196 -9.14 0.12 5.30
N THR A 197 -8.97 -0.26 6.57
CA THR A 197 -9.13 0.63 7.72
C THR A 197 -7.93 0.49 8.65
N GLU A 198 -7.45 1.63 9.14
CA GLU A 198 -6.23 1.78 9.95
C GLU A 198 -6.55 2.49 11.27
N GLY A 199 -5.93 2.05 12.36
CA GLY A 199 -6.06 2.60 13.70
C GLY A 199 -5.19 3.83 13.96
N LYS A 200 -5.31 4.90 13.16
CA LYS A 200 -4.50 6.13 13.30
C LYS A 200 -5.16 7.17 14.19
N LEU A 201 -4.39 7.73 15.14
CA LEU A 201 -4.81 8.84 16.02
C LEU A 201 -3.97 10.11 15.83
N HIS A 202 -2.65 9.96 15.69
CA HIS A 202 -1.71 11.07 15.50
C HIS A 202 -1.17 11.09 14.07
N GLN A 203 -0.63 12.25 13.69
CA GLN A 203 0.02 12.45 12.38
C GLN A 203 -0.94 12.02 11.26
N VAL A 204 -2.17 12.53 11.30
CA VAL A 204 -3.24 12.19 10.37
C VAL A 204 -2.80 12.35 8.91
N THR A 205 -2.02 13.37 8.58
CA THR A 205 -1.41 13.56 7.25
C THR A 205 -0.52 12.38 6.82
N MET A 206 0.30 11.85 7.73
CA MET A 206 1.07 10.63 7.48
C MET A 206 0.16 9.42 7.33
N GLY A 207 -0.88 9.31 8.17
CA GLY A 207 -1.91 8.27 8.04
C GLY A 207 -2.56 8.27 6.65
N PHE A 208 -2.89 9.45 6.11
CA PHE A 208 -3.42 9.57 4.74
C PHE A 208 -2.42 9.13 3.67
N ALA A 209 -1.14 9.50 3.80
CA ALA A 209 -0.10 9.06 2.87
C ALA A 209 -0.03 7.52 2.82
N GLN A 210 -0.05 6.87 3.98
CA GLN A 210 -0.03 5.42 4.10
C GLN A 210 -1.30 4.78 3.52
N ASN A 211 -2.46 5.32 3.86
CA ASN A 211 -3.75 4.81 3.41
C ASN A 211 -3.93 4.90 1.89
N LEU A 212 -3.46 5.97 1.25
CA LEU A 212 -3.50 6.11 -0.21
C LEU A 212 -2.70 4.99 -0.91
N VAL A 213 -1.48 4.73 -0.45
CA VAL A 213 -0.62 3.68 -1.02
C VAL A 213 -1.19 2.28 -0.75
N GLN A 214 -1.80 2.07 0.40
CA GLN A 214 -2.52 0.83 0.73
C GLN A 214 -3.72 0.62 -0.20
N CYS A 215 -4.52 1.67 -0.44
CA CYS A 215 -5.66 1.63 -1.36
C CYS A 215 -5.21 1.34 -2.80
N GLU A 216 -4.12 1.96 -3.25
CA GLU A 216 -3.53 1.69 -4.55
C GLU A 216 -3.08 0.22 -4.67
N SER A 217 -2.39 -0.29 -3.65
CA SER A 217 -1.94 -1.69 -3.60
C SER A 217 -3.12 -2.66 -3.62
N ALA A 218 -4.20 -2.36 -2.89
CA ALA A 218 -5.42 -3.15 -2.93
C ALA A 218 -6.07 -3.17 -4.32
N LEU A 219 -6.09 -2.03 -5.01
CA LEU A 219 -6.58 -1.96 -6.39
C LEU A 219 -5.73 -2.83 -7.33
N GLN A 220 -4.40 -2.82 -7.18
CA GLN A 220 -3.50 -3.66 -7.96
C GLN A 220 -3.72 -5.15 -7.69
N VAL A 221 -3.90 -5.55 -6.42
CA VAL A 221 -4.25 -6.92 -6.02
C VAL A 221 -5.56 -7.35 -6.68
N ASN A 222 -6.60 -6.50 -6.63
CA ASN A 222 -7.88 -6.80 -7.26
C ASN A 222 -7.75 -6.96 -8.77
N LYS A 223 -6.99 -6.10 -9.45
CA LYS A 223 -6.74 -6.23 -10.89
C LYS A 223 -6.05 -7.55 -11.25
N LYS A 224 -5.14 -8.04 -10.41
CA LYS A 224 -4.45 -9.33 -10.62
C LYS A 224 -5.38 -10.53 -10.41
N ASN A 225 -6.29 -10.44 -9.43
CA ASN A 225 -7.26 -11.51 -9.15
C ASN A 225 -8.35 -11.56 -10.25
N ARG A 226 -8.69 -10.42 -10.86
CA ARG A 226 -9.54 -10.33 -12.06
C ARG A 226 -8.81 -10.83 -13.31
N LYS A 227 -8.59 -12.13 -13.45
CA LYS A 227 -8.12 -12.72 -14.72
C LYS A 227 -9.17 -12.51 -15.84
N PRO A 228 -8.76 -12.33 -17.11
CA PRO A 228 -9.69 -12.16 -18.23
C PRO A 228 -10.32 -13.53 -18.56
N GLY A 229 -11.50 -13.81 -18.00
CA GLY A 229 -12.18 -15.07 -18.30
C GLY A 229 -13.49 -15.33 -17.57
N TYR A 230 -13.76 -14.67 -16.44
CA TYR A 230 -15.06 -14.75 -15.78
C TYR A 230 -15.60 -13.35 -15.55
N GLY A 231 -16.82 -13.10 -16.04
CA GLY A 231 -17.50 -11.82 -15.97
C GLY A 231 -17.66 -11.36 -14.52
N GLY A 232 -16.68 -10.60 -14.02
CA GLY A 232 -16.79 -9.88 -12.76
C GLY A 232 -17.77 -8.74 -12.94
N HIS A 233 -18.77 -8.68 -12.07
CA HIS A 233 -19.67 -7.55 -11.96
C HIS A 233 -18.85 -6.26 -11.87
N ARG A 234 -18.93 -5.48 -12.94
CA ARG A 234 -18.28 -4.18 -13.03
C ARG A 234 -18.92 -3.29 -11.99
N TRP A 235 -18.19 -2.94 -10.93
CA TRP A 235 -18.51 -1.73 -10.18
C TRP A 235 -18.18 -0.56 -11.09
N VAL A 236 -19.16 -0.18 -11.92
CA VAL A 236 -19.15 1.12 -12.58
C VAL A 236 -19.58 2.10 -11.51
N ALA A 237 -18.66 2.95 -11.06
CA ALA A 237 -19.07 4.24 -10.55
C ALA A 237 -19.53 5.03 -11.78
N GLU A 238 -20.80 4.87 -12.15
CA GLU A 238 -21.43 5.78 -13.12
C GLU A 238 -21.59 7.12 -12.40
N GLY A 239 -20.83 8.11 -12.86
CA GLY A 239 -21.05 9.52 -12.56
C GLY A 239 -21.92 10.16 -13.63
#